data_AF-A0A251USR6-F1
#
_entry.id   AF-A0A251USR6-F1
#
_cell.length_a   1.000
_cell.length_b   1.000
_cell.length_c   1.000
_cell.angle_alpha   90.00
_cell.angle_beta   90.00
_cell.angle_gamma   90.00
#
_symmetry.space_group_name_H-M   'P 1'
#
loop_
_entity.id
_entity.type
_entity.pdbx_description
1 polymer ?
#
loop_
_entity_poly.entity_id
_entity_poly.type
_entity_poly.pdbx_seq_one_letter_code
_entity_poly.pdbx_strand_id
1 'polypeptide(L)'
;MEESVNFVKGYGKIDPSDDDTTAVHRQSPSPNRRKTLTIAVTVTLLLFAIIIAVTIAAATTAHHQHTKQSQPSQSPSLKSSESIKTVCAVTQHPDTCFTDVVSVNSGNKAVDPVVIFNLTLQLAVTELTNVSSLPKTLISNSNDLRTGSALRDCANLFDDAVSQLSRSVESMRGESVLTVEKVGDLKTWISAAMTDQETCVDGLEEMGSTAVDEVKMKVQRSSVCMSNSLAILGHMDEILEKFGMHLH
;
A
#
# COMPACT_ATOMS: atom_id res chain seq x y z
N MET A 1 54.02 35.32 -34.55
CA MET A 1 54.41 34.40 -35.64
C MET A 1 53.15 33.61 -35.93
N GLU A 2 52.22 34.15 -36.71
CA GLU A 2 52.17 34.37 -38.17
C GLU A 2 50.80 33.72 -38.52
N GLU A 3 49.80 34.50 -38.92
CA GLU A 3 49.44 34.75 -40.34
C GLU A 3 48.89 33.49 -41.03
N SER A 4 47.84 33.49 -41.86
CA SER A 4 46.98 34.50 -42.46
C SER A 4 45.89 33.70 -43.27
N VAL A 5 44.61 34.10 -43.35
CA VAL A 5 43.95 34.81 -44.51
C VAL A 5 43.68 33.80 -45.67
N ASN A 6 42.50 33.59 -46.31
CA ASN A 6 41.33 34.44 -46.57
C ASN A 6 40.26 33.76 -47.48
N PHE A 7 39.05 34.35 -47.55
CA PHE A 7 38.23 34.63 -48.77
C PHE A 7 37.47 33.46 -49.44
N VAL A 8 36.22 33.53 -49.92
CA VAL A 8 35.53 34.49 -50.82
C VAL A 8 33.99 34.42 -50.62
N LYS A 9 33.32 35.53 -50.95
CA LYS A 9 31.89 35.88 -50.89
C LYS A 9 31.17 35.65 -52.23
N GLY A 10 29.86 35.37 -52.23
CA GLY A 10 29.05 35.40 -53.45
C GLY A 10 27.54 35.48 -53.20
N TYR A 11 26.97 36.67 -53.42
CA TYR A 11 25.54 36.99 -53.34
C TYR A 11 24.83 36.67 -54.68
N GLY A 12 23.64 36.10 -54.63
CA GLY A 12 22.71 35.92 -55.76
C GLY A 12 21.85 37.16 -55.97
N LYS A 13 21.68 37.55 -57.23
CA LYS A 13 21.15 38.83 -57.74
C LYS A 13 19.75 38.61 -58.36
N ILE A 14 18.84 39.56 -58.14
CA ILE A 14 17.54 39.71 -58.82
C ILE A 14 17.75 40.56 -60.08
N ASP A 15 17.02 40.31 -61.19
CA ASP A 15 16.05 41.21 -61.88
C ASP A 15 15.65 40.68 -63.30
N PRO A 16 14.83 41.35 -64.17
CA PRO A 16 13.49 40.90 -64.56
C PRO A 16 13.20 40.90 -66.10
N SER A 17 11.92 40.65 -66.45
CA SER A 17 11.18 41.13 -67.65
C SER A 17 11.37 40.48 -69.03
N ASP A 18 10.24 40.42 -69.76
CA ASP A 18 9.98 40.47 -71.23
C ASP A 18 8.74 39.57 -71.53
N ASP A 19 7.51 40.09 -71.62
CA ASP A 19 6.84 40.88 -72.68
C ASP A 19 6.53 40.06 -73.96
N ASP A 20 5.26 40.09 -74.42
CA ASP A 20 4.84 40.53 -75.77
C ASP A 20 3.47 39.98 -76.29
N THR A 21 2.69 40.94 -76.81
CA THR A 21 1.66 41.01 -77.87
C THR A 21 0.33 40.21 -77.92
N THR A 22 -0.74 40.96 -77.65
CA THR A 22 -2.00 41.23 -78.40
C THR A 22 -2.49 40.36 -79.58
N ALA A 23 -3.79 40.05 -79.58
CA ALA A 23 -4.71 40.27 -80.73
C ALA A 23 -6.20 40.30 -80.30
N VAL A 24 -6.95 41.22 -80.90
CA VAL A 24 -8.38 41.54 -80.64
C VAL A 24 -9.30 40.83 -81.64
N HIS A 25 -10.37 40.16 -81.17
CA HIS A 25 -11.63 40.14 -81.92
C HIS A 25 -12.89 39.97 -81.04
N ARG A 26 -13.90 40.79 -81.34
CA ARG A 26 -15.26 40.84 -80.75
C ARG A 26 -16.07 39.59 -81.12
N GLN A 27 -16.90 39.05 -80.21
CA GLN A 27 -18.38 39.26 -80.13
C GLN A 27 -19.13 38.13 -79.36
N SER A 28 -20.03 38.60 -78.49
CA SER A 28 -21.29 38.01 -77.99
C SER A 28 -21.30 36.95 -76.85
N PRO A 29 -22.16 37.11 -75.81
CA PRO A 29 -22.21 36.24 -74.63
C PRO A 29 -23.16 35.04 -74.79
N SER A 30 -22.78 33.87 -74.28
CA SER A 30 -23.65 32.69 -74.16
C SER A 30 -23.83 32.25 -72.68
N PRO A 31 -24.94 31.60 -72.33
CA PRO A 31 -25.53 31.66 -70.99
C PRO A 31 -25.02 30.53 -70.10
N ASN A 32 -23.87 30.71 -69.43
CA ASN A 32 -23.39 29.73 -68.46
C ASN A 32 -22.88 30.30 -67.13
N ARG A 33 -23.24 31.55 -66.80
CA ARG A 33 -22.86 32.21 -65.53
C ARG A 33 -23.68 31.74 -64.32
N ARG A 34 -24.84 31.10 -64.54
CA ARG A 34 -25.72 30.62 -63.45
C ARG A 34 -25.25 29.31 -62.84
N LYS A 35 -24.62 28.41 -63.61
CA LYS A 35 -24.12 27.12 -63.11
C LYS A 35 -22.84 27.27 -62.28
N THR A 36 -21.96 28.22 -62.63
CA THR A 36 -20.72 28.46 -61.88
C THR A 36 -20.97 29.15 -60.52
N LEU A 37 -22.00 29.99 -60.42
CA LEU A 37 -22.42 30.60 -59.15
C LEU A 37 -23.06 29.58 -58.20
N THR A 38 -23.90 28.66 -58.69
CA THR A 38 -24.47 27.59 -57.86
C THR A 38 -23.42 26.60 -57.37
N ILE A 39 -22.39 26.31 -58.17
CA ILE A 39 -21.29 25.40 -57.77
C ILE A 39 -20.38 26.07 -56.73
N ALA A 40 -20.06 27.36 -56.88
CA ALA A 40 -19.23 28.07 -55.91
C ALA A 40 -19.92 28.22 -54.53
N VAL A 41 -21.23 28.46 -54.51
CA VAL A 41 -22.03 28.57 -53.26
C VAL A 41 -22.22 27.22 -52.57
N THR A 42 -22.40 26.13 -53.34
CA THR A 42 -22.51 24.78 -52.76
C THR A 42 -21.17 24.28 -52.23
N VAL A 43 -20.05 24.55 -52.93
CA VAL A 43 -18.72 24.19 -52.45
C VAL A 43 -18.33 24.99 -51.20
N THR A 44 -18.66 26.29 -51.13
CA THR A 44 -18.42 27.09 -49.91
C THR A 44 -19.28 26.62 -48.74
N LEU A 45 -20.56 26.30 -48.94
CA LEU A 45 -21.42 25.72 -47.89
C LEU A 45 -20.91 24.36 -47.39
N LEU A 46 -20.42 23.49 -48.29
CA LEU A 46 -19.85 22.20 -47.91
C LEU A 46 -18.55 22.36 -47.12
N LEU A 47 -17.68 23.29 -47.50
CA LEU A 47 -16.44 23.58 -46.75
C LEU A 47 -16.74 24.14 -45.36
N PHE A 48 -17.72 25.04 -45.22
CA PHE A 48 -18.16 25.54 -43.91
C PHE A 48 -18.76 24.42 -43.03
N ALA A 49 -19.56 23.51 -43.61
CA ALA A 49 -20.11 22.37 -42.87
C ALA A 49 -19.03 21.42 -42.35
N ILE A 50 -17.98 21.16 -43.15
CA ILE A 50 -16.84 20.33 -42.73
C ILE A 50 -16.05 21.01 -41.60
N ILE A 51 -15.81 22.32 -41.67
CA ILE A 51 -15.11 23.07 -40.60
C ILE A 51 -15.91 23.05 -39.29
N ILE A 52 -17.25 23.16 -39.36
CA ILE A 52 -18.12 23.04 -38.17
C ILE A 52 -18.10 21.61 -37.61
N ALA A 53 -18.11 20.58 -38.45
CA ALA A 53 -18.03 19.19 -38.00
C ALA A 53 -16.68 18.88 -37.32
N VAL A 54 -15.56 19.41 -37.84
CA VAL A 54 -14.21 19.21 -37.28
C VAL A 54 -14.03 19.96 -35.96
N THR A 55 -14.61 21.16 -35.81
CA THR A 55 -14.57 21.90 -34.54
C THR A 55 -15.44 21.26 -33.46
N ILE A 56 -16.59 20.66 -33.82
CA ILE A 56 -17.40 19.86 -32.90
C ILE A 56 -16.67 18.56 -32.52
N ALA A 57 -16.03 17.87 -33.47
CA ALA A 57 -15.24 16.67 -33.19
C ALA A 57 -14.05 16.95 -32.24
N ALA A 58 -13.31 18.04 -32.49
CA ALA A 58 -12.21 18.47 -31.62
C ALA A 58 -12.70 18.94 -30.23
N ALA A 59 -13.86 19.60 -30.16
CA ALA A 59 -14.50 19.97 -28.90
C ALA A 59 -15.02 18.74 -28.14
N THR A 60 -15.48 17.68 -28.82
CA THR A 60 -15.88 16.42 -28.19
C THR A 60 -14.69 15.58 -27.70
N THR A 61 -13.53 15.65 -28.36
CA THR A 61 -12.31 15.01 -27.86
C THR A 61 -11.66 15.78 -26.72
N ALA A 62 -11.81 17.11 -26.66
CA ALA A 62 -11.42 17.94 -25.52
C ALA A 62 -12.43 17.86 -24.35
N HIS A 63 -13.65 17.34 -24.61
CA HIS A 63 -14.66 17.03 -23.59
C HIS A 63 -14.58 15.62 -23.01
N HIS A 64 -13.57 14.81 -23.37
CA HIS A 64 -13.16 13.67 -22.53
C HIS A 64 -12.39 14.17 -21.29
N GLN A 65 -13.02 15.09 -20.56
CA GLN A 65 -12.72 15.26 -19.15
C GLN A 65 -13.13 13.97 -18.47
N HIS A 66 -12.14 13.33 -17.83
CA HIS A 66 -12.31 12.55 -16.63
C HIS A 66 -13.67 11.85 -16.53
N THR A 67 -13.77 10.64 -17.07
CA THR A 67 -14.39 9.58 -16.29
C THR A 67 -13.57 9.48 -15.01
N LYS A 68 -13.88 10.33 -14.03
CA LYS A 68 -13.76 9.94 -12.62
C LYS A 68 -14.62 8.70 -12.56
N GLN A 69 -13.98 7.55 -12.72
CA GLN A 69 -14.51 6.29 -12.24
C GLN A 69 -14.99 6.64 -10.84
N SER A 70 -16.31 6.69 -10.69
CA SER A 70 -16.91 6.91 -9.39
C SER A 70 -16.54 5.65 -8.65
N GLN A 71 -15.37 5.68 -8.01
CA GLN A 71 -14.95 4.67 -7.07
C GLN A 71 -16.17 4.56 -6.15
N PRO A 72 -16.84 3.41 -6.10
CA PRO A 72 -18.01 3.29 -5.24
C PRO A 72 -17.55 3.81 -3.89
N SER A 73 -18.29 4.76 -3.34
CA SER A 73 -18.02 5.35 -2.03
C SER A 73 -18.20 4.23 -1.01
N GLN A 74 -17.20 3.35 -0.94
CA GLN A 74 -17.18 2.22 -0.05
C GLN A 74 -17.21 2.80 1.35
N SER A 75 -18.13 2.29 2.16
CA SER A 75 -18.25 2.71 3.53
C SER A 75 -16.90 2.55 4.24
N PRO A 76 -16.54 3.42 5.20
CA PRO A 76 -15.29 3.32 5.95
C PRO A 76 -15.04 1.92 6.54
N SER A 77 -16.11 1.23 6.94
CA SER A 77 -16.08 -0.16 7.44
C SER A 77 -15.64 -1.17 6.38
N LEU A 78 -16.12 -1.06 5.13
CA LEU A 78 -15.70 -1.96 4.05
C LEU A 78 -14.22 -1.80 3.72
N LYS A 79 -13.74 -0.56 3.63
CA LYS A 79 -12.32 -0.26 3.41
C LYS A 79 -11.44 -0.79 4.54
N SER A 80 -11.87 -0.59 5.78
CA SER A 80 -11.18 -1.09 6.97
C SER A 80 -11.07 -2.62 6.94
N SER A 81 -12.16 -3.33 6.59
CA SER A 81 -12.15 -4.79 6.46
C SER A 81 -11.19 -5.29 5.37
N GLU A 82 -11.14 -4.62 4.22
CA GLU A 82 -10.22 -4.98 3.14
C GLU A 82 -8.75 -4.73 3.52
N SER A 83 -8.46 -3.62 4.21
CA SER A 83 -7.13 -3.36 4.76
C SER A 83 -6.69 -4.46 5.73
N ILE A 84 -7.55 -4.82 6.70
CA ILE A 84 -7.25 -5.86 7.69
C ILE A 84 -7.03 -7.21 7.00
N LYS A 85 -7.86 -7.57 6.02
CA LYS A 85 -7.65 -8.81 5.24
C LYS A 85 -6.31 -8.82 4.52
N THR A 86 -5.93 -7.70 3.91
CA THR A 86 -4.66 -7.57 3.17
C THR A 86 -3.46 -7.78 4.10
N VAL A 87 -3.49 -7.18 5.29
CA VAL A 87 -2.42 -7.34 6.28
C VAL A 87 -2.42 -8.75 6.89
N CYS A 88 -3.57 -9.27 7.29
CA CYS A 88 -3.67 -10.59 7.92
C CYS A 88 -3.37 -11.75 6.95
N ALA A 89 -3.46 -11.54 5.63
CA ALA A 89 -3.21 -12.57 4.63
C ALA A 89 -1.77 -13.11 4.63
N VAL A 90 -0.79 -12.36 5.17
CA VAL A 90 0.61 -12.83 5.28
C VAL A 90 0.84 -13.71 6.51
N THR A 91 -0.14 -13.81 7.40
CA THR A 91 -0.01 -14.53 8.67
C THR A 91 -0.30 -16.02 8.52
N GLN A 92 0.23 -16.82 9.45
CA GLN A 92 -0.10 -18.24 9.54
C GLN A 92 -1.53 -18.49 10.05
N HIS A 93 -2.16 -17.49 10.68
CA HIS A 93 -3.51 -17.57 11.22
C HIS A 93 -4.39 -16.41 10.71
N PRO A 94 -4.68 -16.35 9.39
CA PRO A 94 -5.32 -15.19 8.76
C PRO A 94 -6.72 -14.92 9.32
N ASP A 95 -7.51 -15.97 9.57
CA ASP A 95 -8.87 -15.84 10.10
C ASP A 95 -8.87 -15.32 11.54
N THR A 96 -7.93 -15.80 12.37
CA THR A 96 -7.78 -15.36 13.76
C THR A 96 -7.27 -13.93 13.81
N CYS A 97 -6.25 -13.59 13.01
CA CYS A 97 -5.76 -12.22 12.86
C CYS A 97 -6.90 -11.26 12.48
N PHE A 98 -7.68 -11.60 11.44
CA PHE A 98 -8.77 -10.76 10.98
C PHE A 98 -9.83 -10.58 12.07
N THR A 99 -10.29 -11.68 12.67
CA THR A 99 -11.34 -11.67 13.69
C THR A 99 -10.91 -10.86 14.92
N ASP A 100 -9.70 -11.11 15.42
CA ASP A 100 -9.18 -10.44 16.61
C ASP A 100 -9.01 -8.93 16.35
N VAL A 101 -8.39 -8.53 15.23
CA VAL A 101 -8.21 -7.10 14.89
C VAL A 101 -9.54 -6.39 14.70
N VAL A 102 -10.51 -7.01 14.02
CA VAL A 102 -11.86 -6.43 13.86
C VAL A 102 -12.53 -6.24 15.22
N SER A 103 -12.36 -7.18 16.15
CA SER A 103 -12.98 -7.10 17.47
C SER A 103 -12.47 -5.93 18.32
N VAL A 104 -11.18 -5.57 18.18
CA VAL A 104 -10.56 -4.47 18.94
C VAL A 104 -10.59 -3.13 18.21
N ASN A 105 -10.79 -3.13 16.90
CA ASN A 105 -10.88 -1.92 16.08
C ASN A 105 -12.23 -1.19 16.27
N SER A 106 -12.38 -0.55 17.42
CA SER A 106 -13.57 0.21 17.79
C SER A 106 -13.75 1.44 16.90
N GLY A 107 -14.69 1.36 15.94
CA GLY A 107 -15.15 2.51 15.16
C GLY A 107 -14.99 2.41 13.65
N ASN A 108 -14.55 1.26 13.11
CA ASN A 108 -14.47 1.03 11.65
C ASN A 108 -13.72 2.14 10.89
N LYS A 109 -12.78 2.81 11.56
CA LYS A 109 -11.94 3.82 10.92
C LYS A 109 -11.04 3.11 9.91
N ALA A 110 -10.70 3.79 8.82
CA ALA A 110 -9.69 3.28 7.92
C ALA A 110 -8.41 3.05 8.72
N VAL A 111 -7.91 1.81 8.71
CA VAL A 111 -6.72 1.42 9.47
C VAL A 111 -5.61 1.16 8.45
N ASP A 112 -4.51 1.87 8.57
CA ASP A 112 -3.29 1.57 7.83
C ASP A 112 -2.57 0.33 8.43
N PRO A 113 -1.68 -0.31 7.67
CA PRO A 113 -0.85 -1.41 8.11
C PRO A 113 -0.15 -1.26 9.47
N VAL A 114 0.36 -0.06 9.80
CA VAL A 114 1.11 0.17 11.04
C VAL A 114 0.16 0.09 12.24
N VAL A 115 -1.03 0.65 12.11
CA VAL A 115 -2.06 0.55 13.15
C VAL A 115 -2.60 -0.88 13.27
N ILE A 116 -2.81 -1.61 12.17
CA ILE A 116 -3.22 -3.04 12.22
C ILE A 116 -2.17 -3.88 12.96
N PHE A 117 -0.88 -3.66 12.65
CA PHE A 117 0.22 -4.32 13.35
C PHE A 117 0.19 -3.99 14.86
N ASN A 118 0.05 -2.72 15.23
CA ASN A 118 0.01 -2.30 16.63
C ASN A 118 -1.16 -2.93 17.39
N LEU A 119 -2.35 -3.02 16.78
CA LEU A 119 -3.50 -3.72 17.38
C LEU A 119 -3.20 -5.22 17.60
N THR A 120 -2.58 -5.87 16.62
CA THR A 120 -2.17 -7.29 16.72
C THR A 120 -1.14 -7.49 17.84
N LEU A 121 -0.18 -6.56 17.97
CA LEU A 121 0.83 -6.59 19.03
C LEU A 121 0.21 -6.38 20.42
N GLN A 122 -0.76 -5.46 20.56
CA GLN A 122 -1.47 -5.24 21.82
C GLN A 122 -2.28 -6.47 22.26
N LEU A 123 -2.87 -7.19 21.30
CA LEU A 123 -3.51 -8.47 21.54
C LEU A 123 -2.51 -9.51 22.09
N ALA A 124 -1.31 -9.60 21.52
CA ALA A 124 -0.26 -10.49 22.02
C ALA A 124 0.11 -10.19 23.48
N VAL A 125 0.29 -8.91 23.82
CA VAL A 125 0.60 -8.46 25.19
C VAL A 125 -0.55 -8.82 26.15
N THR A 126 -1.79 -8.56 25.72
CA THR A 126 -2.98 -8.82 26.53
C THR A 126 -3.14 -10.31 26.84
N GLU A 127 -3.05 -11.16 25.81
CA GLU A 127 -3.19 -12.61 25.96
C GLU A 127 -2.07 -13.19 26.83
N LEU A 128 -0.82 -12.74 26.65
CA LEU A 128 0.30 -13.21 27.48
C LEU A 128 0.17 -12.74 28.94
N THR A 129 -0.23 -11.48 29.15
CA THR A 129 -0.45 -10.93 30.50
C THR A 129 -1.55 -11.70 31.24
N ASN A 130 -2.61 -12.12 30.55
CA ASN A 130 -3.69 -12.89 31.15
C ASN A 130 -3.22 -14.25 31.70
N VAL A 131 -2.14 -14.81 31.13
CA VAL A 131 -1.61 -16.13 31.52
C VAL A 131 -0.28 -16.05 32.28
N SER A 132 0.33 -14.86 32.42
CA SER A 132 1.64 -14.69 33.05
C SER A 132 1.70 -15.16 34.52
N SER A 133 0.56 -15.10 35.22
CA SER A 133 0.44 -15.55 36.61
C SER A 133 0.21 -17.05 36.76
N LEU A 134 -0.08 -17.77 35.67
CA LEU A 134 -0.40 -19.21 35.69
C LEU A 134 0.69 -20.04 36.38
N PRO A 135 2.00 -19.88 36.12
CA PRO A 135 3.01 -20.67 36.81
C PRO A 135 3.02 -20.43 38.33
N LYS A 136 2.79 -19.18 38.78
CA LYS A 136 2.68 -18.82 40.20
C LYS A 136 1.47 -19.50 40.86
N THR A 137 0.34 -19.58 40.16
CA THR A 137 -0.85 -20.33 40.61
C THR A 137 -0.57 -21.83 40.71
N LEU A 138 0.08 -22.41 39.69
CA LEU A 138 0.38 -23.85 39.66
C LEU A 138 1.38 -24.27 40.74
N ILE A 139 2.36 -23.42 41.08
CA ILE A 139 3.27 -23.65 42.22
C ILE A 139 2.48 -23.83 43.51
N SER A 140 1.46 -22.99 43.73
CA SER A 140 0.66 -23.02 44.96
C SER A 140 -0.19 -24.28 45.11
N ASN A 141 -0.46 -24.97 44.00
CA ASN A 141 -1.27 -26.18 43.93
C ASN A 141 -0.44 -27.47 43.83
N SER A 142 0.88 -27.36 43.65
CA SER A 142 1.77 -28.50 43.46
C SER A 142 2.48 -28.90 44.76
N ASN A 143 2.52 -30.21 45.03
CA ASN A 143 3.34 -30.79 46.09
C ASN A 143 4.67 -31.38 45.57
N ASP A 144 4.89 -31.33 44.24
CA ASP A 144 6.13 -31.81 43.63
C ASP A 144 7.16 -30.69 43.56
N LEU A 145 8.26 -30.86 44.30
CA LEU A 145 9.37 -29.91 44.36
C LEU A 145 10.03 -29.72 42.99
N ARG A 146 10.11 -30.77 42.16
CA ARG A 146 10.75 -30.71 40.84
C ARG A 146 9.91 -29.86 39.88
N THR A 147 8.61 -30.14 39.79
CA THR A 147 7.64 -29.30 39.07
C THR A 147 7.60 -27.88 39.61
N GLY A 148 7.68 -27.69 40.94
CA GLY A 148 7.69 -26.37 41.56
C GLY A 148 8.90 -25.50 41.18
N SER A 149 10.07 -26.12 40.93
CA SER A 149 11.24 -25.40 40.41
C SER A 149 11.02 -24.96 38.96
N ALA A 150 10.61 -25.88 38.09
CA ALA A 150 10.36 -25.59 36.67
C ALA A 150 9.28 -24.50 36.49
N LEU A 151 8.22 -24.53 37.31
CA LEU A 151 7.19 -23.48 37.29
C LEU A 151 7.71 -22.12 37.77
N ARG A 152 8.76 -22.08 38.61
CA ARG A 152 9.38 -20.83 39.04
C ARG A 152 10.23 -20.22 37.92
N ASP A 153 10.93 -21.07 37.17
CA ASP A 153 11.64 -20.65 35.96
C ASP A 153 10.64 -20.17 34.91
N CYS A 154 9.54 -20.89 34.70
CA CYS A 154 8.42 -20.44 33.87
C CYS A 154 7.86 -19.07 34.27
N ALA A 155 7.73 -18.80 35.58
CA ALA A 155 7.25 -17.51 36.06
C ALA A 155 8.18 -16.37 35.64
N ASN A 156 9.49 -16.58 35.72
CA ASN A 156 10.48 -15.59 35.27
C ASN A 156 10.43 -15.42 33.74
N LEU A 157 10.36 -16.52 32.99
CA LEU A 157 10.26 -16.49 31.53
C LEU A 157 8.99 -15.75 31.05
N PHE A 158 7.87 -15.93 31.74
CA PHE A 158 6.63 -15.19 31.41
C PHE A 158 6.74 -13.71 31.76
N ASP A 159 7.38 -13.36 32.90
CA ASP A 159 7.61 -11.96 33.27
C ASP A 159 8.55 -11.28 32.24
N ASP A 160 9.60 -11.97 31.77
CA ASP A 160 10.51 -11.49 30.71
C ASP A 160 9.79 -11.33 29.36
N ALA A 161 9.01 -12.33 28.94
CA ALA A 161 8.23 -12.28 27.72
C ALA A 161 7.23 -11.11 27.70
N VAL A 162 6.53 -10.86 28.82
CA VAL A 162 5.63 -9.70 28.96
C VAL A 162 6.42 -8.39 28.87
N SER A 163 7.60 -8.31 29.47
CA SER A 163 8.47 -7.13 29.40
C SER A 163 8.88 -6.82 27.95
N GLN A 164 9.31 -7.83 27.20
CA GLN A 164 9.71 -7.70 25.80
C GLN A 164 8.56 -7.25 24.88
N LEU A 165 7.36 -7.82 25.07
CA LEU A 165 6.17 -7.39 24.34
C LEU A 165 5.74 -5.96 24.73
N SER A 166 5.78 -5.63 26.02
CA SER A 166 5.43 -4.28 26.51
C SER A 166 6.38 -3.23 25.94
N ARG A 167 7.68 -3.54 25.88
CA ARG A 167 8.69 -2.70 25.22
C ARG A 167 8.38 -2.50 23.73
N SER A 168 7.92 -3.55 23.06
CA SER A 168 7.51 -3.47 21.66
C SER A 168 6.35 -2.51 21.46
N VAL A 169 5.31 -2.57 22.31
CA VAL A 169 4.17 -1.64 22.26
C VAL A 169 4.61 -0.21 22.59
N GLU A 170 5.45 -0.01 23.60
CA GLU A 170 5.94 1.32 23.97
C GLU A 170 6.70 1.96 22.79
N SER A 171 7.51 1.19 22.09
CA SER A 171 8.24 1.64 20.90
C SER A 171 7.33 2.05 19.74
N MET A 172 6.07 1.61 19.72
CA MET A 172 5.07 1.99 18.72
C MET A 172 4.25 3.23 19.10
N ARG A 173 4.40 3.77 20.31
CA ARG A 173 3.56 4.89 20.78
C ARG A 173 3.90 6.18 20.05
N GLY A 174 2.88 6.77 19.41
CA GLY A 174 3.02 8.01 18.66
C GLY A 174 3.65 7.84 17.29
N GLU A 175 3.96 6.60 16.88
CA GLU A 175 4.54 6.31 15.58
C GLU A 175 3.44 6.14 14.52
N SER A 176 3.64 6.79 13.37
CA SER A 176 2.81 6.61 12.16
C SER A 176 3.59 6.00 11.00
N VAL A 177 4.90 5.84 11.17
CA VAL A 177 5.86 5.39 10.17
C VAL A 177 6.83 4.43 10.86
N LEU A 178 7.23 3.38 10.15
CA LEU A 178 8.22 2.41 10.64
C LEU A 178 9.54 2.58 9.90
N THR A 179 10.64 2.50 10.67
CA THR A 179 11.99 2.41 10.10
C THR A 179 12.47 0.97 10.03
N VAL A 180 13.47 0.70 9.18
CA VAL A 180 14.12 -0.63 9.09
C VAL A 180 14.63 -1.09 10.46
N GLU A 181 15.29 -0.18 11.20
CA GLU A 181 15.82 -0.46 12.54
C GLU A 181 14.71 -0.83 13.52
N LYS A 182 13.61 -0.05 13.54
CA LYS A 182 12.46 -0.31 14.41
C LYS A 182 11.84 -1.68 14.12
N VAL A 183 11.68 -2.04 12.84
CA VAL A 183 11.18 -3.37 12.47
C VAL A 183 12.11 -4.47 12.97
N GLY A 184 13.43 -4.26 12.90
CA GLY A 184 14.43 -5.19 13.46
C GLY A 184 14.30 -5.36 14.98
N ASP A 185 14.17 -4.25 15.71
CA ASP A 185 13.97 -4.26 17.17
C ASP A 185 12.69 -4.99 17.57
N LEU A 186 11.57 -4.66 16.91
CA LEU A 186 10.27 -5.30 17.17
C LEU A 186 10.31 -6.80 16.90
N LYS A 187 10.90 -7.23 15.77
CA LYS A 187 11.10 -8.66 15.48
C LYS A 187 11.90 -9.35 16.57
N THR A 188 12.96 -8.70 17.05
CA THR A 188 13.84 -9.25 18.10
C THR A 188 13.07 -9.43 19.40
N TRP A 189 12.37 -8.41 19.89
CA TRP A 189 11.67 -8.49 21.17
C TRP A 189 10.49 -9.46 21.13
N ILE A 190 9.71 -9.47 20.03
CA ILE A 190 8.57 -10.41 19.90
C ILE A 190 9.07 -11.86 19.77
N SER A 191 10.15 -12.10 19.02
CA SER A 191 10.74 -13.44 18.90
C SER A 191 11.31 -13.92 20.23
N ALA A 192 11.94 -13.02 21.00
CA ALA A 192 12.42 -13.33 22.35
C ALA A 192 11.25 -13.72 23.26
N ALA A 193 10.17 -12.94 23.28
CA ALA A 193 8.99 -13.27 24.08
C ALA A 193 8.37 -14.63 23.72
N MET A 194 8.29 -14.95 22.43
CA MET A 194 7.81 -16.24 21.97
C MET A 194 8.74 -17.38 22.41
N THR A 195 10.06 -17.18 22.32
CA THR A 195 11.08 -18.15 22.76
C THR A 195 11.02 -18.38 24.26
N ASP A 196 10.88 -17.34 25.08
CA ASP A 196 10.77 -17.46 26.54
C ASP A 196 9.53 -18.27 26.93
N GLN A 197 8.40 -18.01 26.26
CA GLN A 197 7.17 -18.77 26.47
C GLN A 197 7.31 -20.24 26.07
N GLU A 198 7.93 -20.53 24.92
CA GLU A 198 8.20 -21.90 24.44
C GLU A 198 9.17 -22.63 25.38
N THR A 199 10.23 -21.96 25.82
CA THR A 199 11.22 -22.51 26.76
C THR A 199 10.58 -22.97 28.07
N CYS A 200 9.56 -22.25 28.57
CA CYS A 200 8.79 -22.70 29.73
C CYS A 200 8.06 -24.03 29.45
N VAL A 201 7.39 -24.14 28.30
CA VAL A 201 6.64 -25.35 27.94
C VAL A 201 7.60 -26.53 27.76
N ASP A 202 8.70 -26.33 27.03
CA ASP A 202 9.72 -27.34 26.79
C ASP A 202 10.36 -27.80 28.10
N GLY A 203 10.71 -26.86 29.00
CA GLY A 203 11.26 -27.18 30.31
C GLY A 203 10.30 -27.97 31.20
N LEU A 204 8.99 -27.73 31.11
CA LEU A 204 8.00 -28.55 31.82
C LEU A 204 7.89 -29.96 31.21
N GLU A 205 8.00 -30.09 29.89
CA GLU A 205 7.92 -31.36 29.16
C GLU A 205 9.14 -32.24 29.47
N GLU A 206 10.35 -31.68 29.41
CA GLU A 206 11.60 -32.37 29.77
C GLU A 206 11.60 -32.90 31.21
N MET A 207 10.85 -32.22 32.09
CA MET A 207 10.73 -32.59 33.50
C MET A 207 9.62 -33.62 33.75
N GLY A 208 8.80 -33.95 32.75
CA GLY A 208 7.65 -34.82 32.89
C GLY A 208 6.56 -34.23 33.80
N SER A 209 6.45 -32.90 33.84
CA SER A 209 5.47 -32.20 34.68
C SER A 209 4.04 -32.49 34.22
N THR A 210 3.13 -32.69 35.17
CA THR A 210 1.70 -32.84 34.87
C THR A 210 1.03 -31.52 34.46
N ALA A 211 1.75 -30.39 34.58
CA ALA A 211 1.23 -29.06 34.23
C ALA A 211 1.40 -28.70 32.75
N VAL A 212 2.15 -29.48 31.96
CA VAL A 212 2.51 -29.17 30.56
C VAL A 212 1.27 -28.88 29.72
N ASP A 213 0.27 -29.76 29.75
CA ASP A 213 -0.94 -29.64 28.93
C ASP A 213 -1.75 -28.39 29.28
N GLU A 214 -1.85 -28.06 30.57
CA GLU A 214 -2.55 -26.86 31.03
C GLU A 214 -1.83 -25.59 30.58
N VAL A 215 -0.50 -25.52 30.77
CA VAL A 215 0.30 -24.37 30.34
C VAL A 215 0.23 -24.21 28.83
N LYS A 216 0.47 -25.27 28.06
CA LYS A 216 0.43 -25.28 26.59
C LYS A 216 -0.91 -24.82 26.04
N MET A 217 -2.01 -25.28 26.63
CA MET A 217 -3.36 -24.86 26.25
C MET A 217 -3.59 -23.38 26.54
N LYS A 218 -3.17 -22.90 27.72
CA LYS A 218 -3.39 -21.51 28.14
C LYS A 218 -2.59 -20.51 27.31
N VAL A 219 -1.36 -20.84 26.93
CA VAL A 219 -0.49 -19.95 26.14
C VAL A 219 -0.78 -19.97 24.64
N GLN A 220 -1.69 -20.84 24.16
CA GLN A 220 -1.97 -20.96 22.73
C GLN A 220 -2.40 -19.63 22.09
N ARG A 221 -3.22 -18.85 22.80
CA ARG A 221 -3.70 -17.54 22.30
C ARG A 221 -2.57 -16.54 22.14
N SER A 222 -1.68 -16.41 23.12
CA SER A 222 -0.52 -15.53 23.03
C SER A 222 0.45 -15.98 21.94
N SER A 223 0.68 -17.29 21.77
CA SER A 223 1.48 -17.82 20.65
C SER A 223 0.94 -17.40 19.28
N VAL A 224 -0.37 -17.55 19.06
CA VAL A 224 -1.01 -17.17 17.79
C VAL A 224 -0.87 -15.67 17.53
N CYS A 225 -1.11 -14.84 18.54
CA CYS A 225 -0.97 -13.39 18.41
C CYS A 225 0.49 -12.96 18.12
N MET A 226 1.48 -13.52 18.83
CA MET A 226 2.89 -13.25 18.58
C MET A 226 3.33 -13.71 17.17
N SER A 227 2.89 -14.90 16.74
CA SER A 227 3.12 -15.42 15.39
C SER A 227 2.54 -14.49 14.31
N ASN A 228 1.31 -14.01 14.51
CA ASN A 228 0.69 -13.05 13.60
C ASN A 228 1.48 -11.72 13.55
N SER A 229 1.88 -11.18 14.71
CA SER A 229 2.71 -9.96 14.78
C SER A 229 4.05 -10.12 14.05
N LEU A 230 4.74 -11.25 14.24
CA LEU A 230 6.01 -11.55 13.56
C LEU A 230 5.82 -11.68 12.05
N ALA A 231 4.76 -12.35 11.60
CA ALA A 231 4.49 -12.50 10.18
C ALA A 231 4.19 -11.16 9.49
N ILE A 232 3.43 -10.28 10.15
CA ILE A 232 3.15 -8.92 9.67
C ILE A 232 4.44 -8.11 9.57
N LEU A 233 5.30 -8.12 10.60
CA LEU A 233 6.61 -7.46 10.53
C LEU A 233 7.53 -8.07 9.47
N GLY A 234 7.44 -9.39 9.28
CA GLY A 234 8.17 -10.15 8.28
C GLY A 234 7.98 -9.58 6.88
N HIS A 235 6.73 -9.23 6.55
CA HIS A 235 6.31 -8.73 5.25
C HIS A 235 5.95 -7.24 5.28
N MET A 236 6.44 -6.47 6.27
CA MET A 236 6.02 -5.09 6.46
C MET A 236 6.27 -4.23 5.23
N ASP A 237 7.40 -4.41 4.55
CA ASP A 237 7.74 -3.67 3.34
C ASP A 237 6.73 -3.93 2.20
N GLU A 238 6.51 -5.20 1.86
CA GLU A 238 5.51 -5.62 0.85
C GLU A 238 4.09 -5.18 1.20
N ILE A 239 3.75 -5.17 2.49
CA ILE A 239 2.46 -4.69 2.96
C ILE A 239 2.39 -3.18 2.72
N LEU A 240 3.37 -2.39 3.15
CA LEU A 240 3.36 -0.94 2.99
C LEU A 240 3.27 -0.53 1.51
N GLU A 241 3.98 -1.21 0.62
CA GLU A 241 3.91 -0.97 -0.83
C GLU A 241 2.48 -1.11 -1.38
N LYS A 242 1.71 -2.11 -0.94
CA LYS A 242 0.30 -2.30 -1.34
C LYS A 242 -0.60 -1.14 -0.92
N PHE A 243 -0.17 -0.35 0.05
CA PHE A 243 -0.88 0.83 0.57
C PHE A 243 -0.23 2.14 0.09
N GLY A 244 0.76 2.10 -0.80
CA GLY A 244 1.47 3.28 -1.29
C GLY A 244 2.37 3.94 -0.25
N MET A 245 2.84 3.16 0.73
CA MET A 245 3.76 3.58 1.79
C MET A 245 5.10 2.86 1.64
N HIS A 246 6.11 3.28 2.41
CA HIS A 246 7.44 2.65 2.44
C HIS A 246 8.05 2.72 3.84
N LEU A 247 8.91 1.75 4.14
CA LEU A 247 9.77 1.79 5.32
C LEU A 247 10.78 2.96 5.17
N HIS A 248 11.06 3.62 6.29
CA HIS A 248 12.00 4.77 6.34
C HIS A 248 13.38 4.39 6.88
#